data_AF-A0A9Q3JAH7-F1
#
_entry.id   AF-A0A9Q3JAH7-F1
#
_cell.length_a   1.000
_cell.length_b   1.000
_cell.length_c   1.000
_cell.angle_alpha   90.00
_cell.angle_beta   90.00
_cell.angle_gamma   90.00
#
_symmetry.space_group_name_H-M   'P 1'
#
loop_
_entity.id
_entity.type
_entity.pdbx_description
1 polymer ?
#
loop_
_entity_poly.entity_id
_entity_poly.type
_entity_poly.pdbx_seq_one_letter_code
_entity_poly.pdbx_strand_id
1 'polypeptide(L)'
;MGREDFFSLINALMNQIPNAYQHNTRGLTIEEKLGIMLYRLGHGSSYETVGHIFNVGKSTAYQVTKVDVQAIQVSLHDSTIVFPGIDDAQKWQEMEEKFRQRQGLTNILGAINGTHIPIITPPK
;
A
#
# COMPACT_ATOMS: atom_id res chain seq x y z
N MET A 1 -9.08 -3.78 -7.32
CA MET A 1 -9.52 -3.87 -5.91
C MET A 1 -11.03 -3.88 -5.91
N GLY A 2 -11.66 -4.86 -5.24
CA GLY A 2 -13.11 -4.87 -5.08
C GLY A 2 -13.57 -3.80 -4.10
N ARG A 3 -14.87 -3.48 -4.12
CA ARG A 3 -15.47 -2.53 -3.16
C ARG A 3 -15.29 -2.99 -1.72
N GLU A 4 -15.47 -4.28 -1.46
CA GLU A 4 -15.34 -4.87 -0.12
C GLU A 4 -13.90 -4.81 0.41
N ASP A 5 -12.92 -5.10 -0.45
CA ASP A 5 -11.49 -4.97 -0.11
C ASP A 5 -11.15 -3.53 0.29
N PHE A 6 -11.68 -2.56 -0.45
CA PHE A 6 -11.46 -1.14 -0.20
C PHE A 6 -11.97 -0.73 1.19
N PHE A 7 -13.20 -1.11 1.55
CA PHE A 7 -13.75 -0.81 2.87
C PHE A 7 -13.08 -1.61 3.99
N SER A 8 -12.64 -2.84 3.72
CA SER A 8 -11.86 -3.62 4.68
C SER A 8 -10.54 -2.94 5.01
N LEU A 9 -9.86 -2.38 3.99
CA LEU A 9 -8.64 -1.59 4.17
C LEU A 9 -8.91 -0.30 4.98
N ILE A 10 -10.01 0.41 4.69
CA ILE A 10 -10.41 1.59 5.49
C ILE A 10 -10.57 1.22 6.96
N ASN A 11 -11.31 0.14 7.25
CA ASN A 11 -11.56 -0.30 8.62
C ASN A 11 -10.25 -0.67 9.35
N ALA A 12 -9.35 -1.39 8.68
CA ALA A 12 -8.05 -1.73 9.23
C ALA A 12 -7.23 -0.48 9.57
N LEU A 13 -7.29 0.56 8.73
CA LEU A 13 -6.59 1.82 8.94
C LEU A 13 -7.23 2.69 10.02
N MET A 14 -8.56 2.74 10.10
CA MET A 14 -9.25 3.49 11.16
C MET A 14 -8.92 2.96 12.56
N ASN A 15 -8.73 1.64 12.69
CA ASN A 15 -8.40 1.03 13.98
C ASN A 15 -6.94 1.26 14.41
N GLN A 16 -6.06 1.58 13.46
CA GLN A 16 -4.62 1.57 13.69
C GLN A 16 -3.93 2.93 13.52
N ILE A 17 -4.59 3.92 12.90
CA ILE A 17 -4.00 5.24 12.70
C ILE A 17 -4.48 6.20 13.81
N PRO A 18 -3.59 7.04 14.39
CA PRO A 18 -3.98 8.05 15.35
C PRO A 18 -5.06 9.02 14.81
N ASN A 19 -5.95 9.49 15.69
CA ASN A 19 -7.01 10.47 15.37
C ASN A 19 -6.48 11.72 14.62
N ALA A 20 -5.21 12.09 14.81
CA ALA A 20 -4.57 13.19 14.08
C ALA A 20 -4.59 13.05 12.54
N TYR A 21 -4.59 11.82 12.01
CA TYR A 21 -4.73 11.56 10.57
C TYR A 21 -6.15 11.80 10.07
N GLN A 22 -7.14 11.41 10.87
CA GLN A 22 -8.56 11.67 10.61
C GLN A 22 -8.81 13.19 10.58
N HIS A 23 -8.11 13.95 11.42
CA HIS A 23 -8.24 15.41 11.56
C HIS A 23 -7.31 16.25 10.68
N ASN A 24 -6.53 15.68 9.75
CA ASN A 24 -5.79 16.53 8.79
C ASN A 24 -6.78 17.10 7.75
N THR A 25 -7.30 18.30 8.06
CA THR A 25 -8.54 18.94 7.59
C THR A 25 -8.41 19.65 6.25
N ARG A 26 -8.03 18.96 5.18
CA ARG A 26 -8.21 19.49 3.80
C ARG A 26 -9.64 19.38 3.27
N GLY A 27 -10.61 19.11 4.15
CA GLY A 27 -12.00 18.86 3.79
C GLY A 27 -12.25 17.49 3.15
N LEU A 28 -11.23 16.62 3.08
CA LEU A 28 -11.35 15.28 2.50
C LEU A 28 -11.69 14.23 3.56
N THR A 29 -12.61 13.32 3.22
CA THR A 29 -12.91 12.13 4.03
C THR A 29 -11.76 11.11 3.97
N ILE A 30 -11.79 10.11 4.85
CA ILE A 30 -10.77 9.06 4.85
C ILE A 30 -10.82 8.21 3.57
N GLU A 31 -12.02 7.99 3.04
CA GLU A 31 -12.27 7.28 1.79
C GLU A 31 -11.69 8.03 0.60
N GLU A 32 -11.86 9.35 0.55
CA GLU A 32 -11.29 10.20 -0.50
C GLU A 32 -9.76 10.20 -0.45
N LYS A 33 -9.20 10.34 0.75
CA LYS A 33 -7.75 10.28 0.97
C LYS A 33 -7.17 8.93 0.50
N LEU A 34 -7.78 7.83 0.96
CA LEU A 34 -7.37 6.49 0.58
C LEU A 34 -7.54 6.23 -0.92
N GLY A 35 -8.62 6.73 -1.52
CA GLY A 35 -8.87 6.65 -2.95
C GLY A 35 -7.79 7.34 -3.77
N ILE A 36 -7.42 8.57 -3.40
CA ILE A 36 -6.33 9.34 -4.01
C ILE A 36 -5.02 8.56 -3.94
N MET A 37 -4.66 8.08 -2.75
CA MET A 37 -3.41 7.35 -2.52
C MET A 37 -3.38 6.04 -3.30
N LEU A 38 -4.42 5.20 -3.21
CA LEU A 38 -4.49 3.92 -3.94
C LEU A 38 -4.46 4.13 -5.45
N TYR A 39 -5.14 5.15 -5.95
CA TYR A 39 -5.10 5.48 -7.37
C TYR A 39 -3.68 5.86 -7.81
N ARG A 40 -2.99 6.73 -7.05
CA ARG A 40 -1.60 7.11 -7.33
C ARG A 40 -0.67 5.90 -7.31
N LEU A 41 -0.76 5.04 -6.28
CA LEU A 41 0.12 3.88 -6.16
C LEU A 41 -0.17 2.81 -7.21
N GLY A 42 -1.43 2.56 -7.53
CA GLY A 42 -1.84 1.52 -8.48
C GLY A 42 -1.53 1.86 -9.93
N HIS A 43 -1.57 3.15 -10.30
CA HIS A 43 -1.38 3.58 -11.69
C HIS A 43 -0.03 4.25 -11.96
N GLY A 44 0.68 4.72 -10.92
CA GLY A 44 1.90 5.51 -11.11
C GLY A 44 1.67 6.89 -11.74
N SER A 45 0.41 7.36 -11.84
CA SER A 45 0.00 8.62 -12.47
C SER A 45 0.52 9.85 -11.76
N SER A 46 1.02 10.87 -12.47
CA SER A 46 1.57 12.10 -11.85
C SER A 46 0.59 12.77 -10.88
N TYR A 47 1.10 13.56 -9.94
CA TYR A 47 0.24 14.26 -8.96
C TYR A 47 -0.70 15.27 -9.61
N GLU A 48 -0.35 15.79 -10.79
CA GLU A 48 -1.21 16.58 -11.66
C GLU A 48 -2.41 15.76 -12.13
N THR A 49 -2.19 14.59 -12.72
CA THR A 49 -3.25 13.70 -13.18
C THR A 49 -4.16 13.29 -12.03
N VAL A 50 -3.58 12.91 -10.89
CA VAL A 50 -4.35 12.55 -9.69
C VAL A 50 -5.18 13.75 -9.21
N GLY A 51 -4.59 14.94 -9.18
CA GLY A 51 -5.30 16.18 -8.83
C GLY A 51 -6.51 16.44 -9.73
N HIS A 52 -6.35 16.28 -11.04
CA HIS A 52 -7.46 16.43 -11.99
C HIS A 52 -8.58 15.40 -11.78
N ILE A 53 -8.23 14.13 -11.56
CA ILE A 53 -9.21 13.04 -11.39
C ILE A 53 -10.03 13.20 -10.12
N PHE A 54 -9.38 13.59 -9.01
CA PHE A 54 -10.03 13.73 -7.71
C PHE A 54 -10.49 15.17 -7.42
N ASN A 55 -10.35 16.08 -8.39
CA ASN A 55 -10.67 17.49 -8.25
C ASN A 55 -9.99 18.15 -7.02
N VAL A 56 -8.70 17.88 -6.85
CA VAL A 56 -7.86 18.46 -5.78
C VAL A 56 -6.60 19.10 -6.35
N GLY A 57 -6.02 20.06 -5.61
CA GLY A 57 -4.74 20.63 -5.99
C GLY A 57 -3.63 19.57 -6.01
N LYS A 58 -2.64 19.73 -6.91
CA LYS A 58 -1.43 18.87 -6.99
C LYS A 58 -0.76 18.68 -5.63
N SER A 59 -0.65 19.77 -4.85
CA SER A 59 -0.08 19.74 -3.50
C SER A 59 -0.92 18.93 -2.51
N THR A 60 -2.21 18.78 -2.74
CA THR A 60 -3.11 17.92 -1.96
C THR A 60 -2.96 16.46 -2.37
N ALA A 61 -2.97 16.16 -3.66
CA ALA A 61 -2.66 14.81 -4.14
C ALA A 61 -1.31 14.30 -3.58
N TYR A 62 -0.27 15.13 -3.61
CA TYR A 62 1.05 14.81 -3.06
C TYR A 62 1.00 14.54 -1.55
N GLN A 63 0.44 15.48 -0.78
CA GLN A 63 0.46 15.39 0.69
C GLN A 63 -0.40 14.24 1.20
N VAL A 64 -1.58 14.02 0.61
CA VAL A 64 -2.43 12.86 0.90
C VAL A 64 -1.67 11.57 0.63
N THR A 65 -1.12 11.40 -0.58
CA THR A 65 -0.35 10.19 -0.91
C THR A 65 0.78 9.94 0.09
N LYS A 66 1.54 10.99 0.44
CA LYS A 66 2.68 10.86 1.37
C LYS A 66 2.24 10.44 2.77
N VAL A 67 1.24 11.11 3.32
CA VAL A 67 0.77 10.87 4.70
C VAL A 67 0.08 9.52 4.81
N ASP A 68 -0.75 9.16 3.84
CA ASP A 68 -1.49 7.90 3.81
C ASP A 68 -0.57 6.69 3.64
N VAL A 69 0.47 6.78 2.79
CA VAL A 69 1.49 5.74 2.67
C VAL A 69 2.22 5.54 3.99
N GLN A 70 2.61 6.62 4.68
CA GLN A 70 3.27 6.52 5.98
C GLN A 70 2.36 5.87 7.02
N ALA A 71 1.07 6.21 7.02
CA ALA A 71 0.11 5.63 7.94
C ALA A 71 -0.07 4.13 7.70
N ILE A 72 -0.23 3.71 6.44
CA ILE A 72 -0.28 2.28 6.06
C ILE A 72 1.00 1.56 6.45
N GLN A 73 2.16 2.17 6.21
CA GLN A 73 3.44 1.55 6.55
C GLN A 73 3.56 1.33 8.06
N VAL A 74 3.18 2.30 8.89
CA VAL A 74 3.26 2.15 10.36
C VAL A 74 2.24 1.14 10.89
N SER A 75 1.02 1.13 10.33
CA SER A 75 -0.07 0.31 10.85
C SER A 75 -0.10 -1.12 10.29
N LEU A 76 0.17 -1.30 9.00
CA LEU A 76 -0.11 -2.56 8.31
C LEU A 76 1.14 -3.37 7.97
N HIS A 77 2.34 -2.78 8.00
CA HIS A 77 3.56 -3.47 7.59
C HIS A 77 3.75 -4.80 8.32
N ASP A 78 3.74 -4.77 9.66
CA ASP A 78 4.07 -5.93 10.50
C ASP A 78 2.99 -7.01 10.47
N SER A 79 1.74 -6.65 10.12
CA SER A 79 0.64 -7.60 10.00
C SER A 79 0.43 -8.12 8.58
N THR A 80 0.93 -7.42 7.56
CA THR A 80 0.66 -7.74 6.15
C THR A 80 1.83 -8.46 5.48
N ILE A 81 3.07 -8.07 5.78
CA ILE A 81 4.27 -8.69 5.20
C ILE A 81 4.97 -9.49 6.29
N VAL A 82 4.56 -10.75 6.44
CA VAL A 82 5.07 -11.65 7.48
C VAL A 82 5.82 -12.81 6.82
N PHE A 83 7.04 -13.05 7.28
CA PHE A 83 7.82 -14.23 6.93
C PHE A 83 7.73 -15.27 8.06
N PRO A 84 7.76 -16.57 7.74
CA PRO A 84 7.96 -17.59 8.76
C PRO A 84 9.24 -17.33 9.57
N GLY A 85 9.29 -17.84 10.80
CA GLY A 85 10.52 -17.82 11.58
C GLY A 85 11.63 -18.59 10.85
N ILE A 86 12.89 -18.20 11.08
CA ILE A 86 14.03 -18.84 10.40
C ILE A 86 14.11 -20.36 10.66
N ASP A 87 13.66 -20.79 11.83
CA ASP A 87 13.65 -22.19 12.25
C ASP A 87 12.37 -22.95 11.83
N ASP A 88 11.39 -22.28 11.21
CA ASP A 88 10.12 -22.89 10.79
C ASP A 88 10.22 -23.53 9.40
N ALA A 89 11.11 -24.53 9.29
CA ALA A 89 11.41 -25.22 8.03
C ALA A 89 10.15 -25.79 7.35
N GLN A 90 9.16 -26.22 8.14
CA GLN A 90 7.90 -26.74 7.61
C GLN A 90 7.13 -25.67 6.85
N LYS A 91 6.92 -24.46 7.43
CA LYS A 91 6.21 -23.39 6.72
C LYS A 91 6.93 -22.95 5.45
N TRP A 92 8.26 -22.88 5.48
CA TRP A 92 9.05 -22.56 4.28
C TRP A 92 8.81 -23.58 3.16
N GLN A 93 8.84 -24.89 3.49
CA GLN A 93 8.55 -25.95 2.51
C GLN A 93 7.11 -25.89 2.00
N GLU A 94 6.13 -25.62 2.86
CA GLU A 94 4.73 -25.47 2.45
C GLU A 94 4.52 -24.30 1.48
N MET A 95 5.22 -23.18 1.68
CA MET A 95 5.16 -22.03 0.77
C MET A 95 5.73 -22.37 -0.60
N GLU A 96 6.89 -23.04 -0.63
CA GLU A 96 7.52 -23.48 -1.88
C GLU A 96 6.63 -24.46 -2.65
N GLU A 97 6.08 -25.46 -1.95
CA GLU A 97 5.24 -26.48 -2.54
C GLU A 97 3.96 -25.88 -3.15
N LYS A 98 3.34 -24.90 -2.48
CA LYS A 98 2.17 -24.20 -3.03
C LYS A 98 2.50 -23.48 -4.33
N PHE A 99 3.67 -22.85 -4.45
CA PHE A 99 4.10 -22.20 -5.69
C PHE A 99 4.41 -23.23 -6.77
N ARG A 100 5.11 -24.31 -6.44
CA ARG A 100 5.40 -25.42 -7.36
C ARG A 100 4.13 -26.04 -7.92
N GLN A 101 3.15 -26.36 -7.08
CA GLN A 101 1.89 -26.97 -7.52
C GLN A 101 1.05 -26.05 -8.41
N ARG A 102 1.03 -24.74 -8.11
CA ARG A 102 0.18 -23.77 -8.83
C ARG A 102 0.82 -23.23 -10.10
N GLN A 103 2.15 -23.08 -10.11
CA GLN A 103 2.88 -22.35 -11.17
C GLN A 103 4.02 -23.16 -11.80
N GLY A 104 4.34 -24.35 -11.29
CA GLY A 104 5.45 -25.17 -11.77
C GLY A 104 6.85 -24.65 -11.39
N LEU A 105 6.93 -23.62 -10.54
CA LEU A 105 8.18 -22.98 -10.14
C LEU A 105 8.71 -23.56 -8.83
N THR A 106 9.98 -23.97 -8.81
CA THR A 106 10.68 -24.45 -7.60
C THR A 106 11.46 -23.33 -6.93
N ASN A 107 11.76 -23.48 -5.64
CA ASN A 107 12.50 -22.50 -4.85
C ASN A 107 11.85 -21.09 -4.80
N ILE A 108 10.54 -20.99 -5.02
CA ILE A 108 9.78 -19.72 -4.93
C ILE A 108 8.88 -19.77 -3.70
N LEU A 109 9.05 -18.81 -2.81
CA LEU A 109 8.30 -18.73 -1.54
C LEU A 109 7.15 -17.70 -1.60
N GLY A 110 7.19 -16.80 -2.58
CA GLY A 110 6.29 -15.66 -2.68
C GLY A 110 6.53 -14.88 -3.96
N ALA A 111 5.60 -14.01 -4.30
CA ALA A 111 5.74 -13.06 -5.39
C ALA A 111 5.27 -11.68 -4.93
N ILE A 112 6.05 -10.65 -5.25
CA ILE A 112 5.68 -9.25 -5.06
C ILE A 112 5.48 -8.67 -6.45
N ASN A 113 4.29 -8.14 -6.73
CA ASN A 113 3.99 -7.48 -7.99
C ASN A 113 3.96 -5.96 -7.81
N GLY A 114 4.82 -5.25 -8.54
CA GLY A 114 4.91 -3.80 -8.54
C GLY A 114 5.65 -3.23 -7.32
N THR A 115 6.65 -2.38 -7.58
CA THR A 115 7.40 -1.67 -6.54
C THR A 115 7.58 -0.22 -6.95
N HIS A 116 7.31 0.71 -6.04
CA HIS A 116 7.69 2.11 -6.22
C HIS A 116 9.16 2.29 -5.84
N ILE A 117 10.05 2.34 -6.84
CA ILE A 117 11.48 2.54 -6.62
C ILE A 117 11.77 4.05 -6.66
N PRO A 118 12.32 4.64 -5.58
CA PRO A 118 12.72 6.05 -5.59
C PRO A 118 13.79 6.29 -6.67
N ILE A 119 13.53 7.24 -7.57
CA ILE A 119 14.56 7.72 -8.50
C ILE A 119 15.41 8.72 -7.72
N ILE A 120 16.66 8.34 -7.43
CA ILE A 120 17.62 9.21 -6.78
C ILE A 120 18.14 10.18 -7.85
N THR A 121 17.90 11.47 -7.68
CA THR A 121 18.48 12.49 -8.54
C THR A 121 20.00 12.46 -8.41
N PRO A 122 20.77 12.48 -9.51
CA PRO A 122 22.22 12.57 -9.45
C PRO A 122 22.67 13.80 -8.64
N PRO A 123 23.84 13.73 -7.97
CA PRO A 123 24.45 14.92 -7.37
C PRO A 123 24.63 16.01 -8.44
N LYS A 124 24.53 17.27 -8.02
CA LYS A 124 24.74 18.43 -8.88
C LYS A 124 26.19 18.51 -9.36
#